data_AF-A0A833HCL5-F1
#
_entry.id   AF-A0A833HCL5-F1
#
_cell.length_a   1.000
_cell.length_b   1.000
_cell.length_c   1.000
_cell.angle_alpha   90.00
_cell.angle_beta   90.00
_cell.angle_gamma   90.00
#
_symmetry.space_group_name_H-M   'P 1'
#
loop_
_entity.id
_entity.type
_entity.pdbx_description
1 polymer ?
#
loop_
_entity_poly.entity_id
_entity_poly.type
_entity_poly.pdbx_seq_one_letter_code
_entity_poly.pdbx_strand_id
1 'polypeptide(L)'
;MRRKQLTGWASPLAALVIAFAVQTPASASMDTDVVSGEIRFYECGDNCYLTILSADGEELTGLCAAPECQAWNEVAEMPARFVGRAVTVTIEMGEQTDAEGNVMGEFPAFTRISFDN
;
A
#
# COMPACT_ATOMS: atom_id res chain seq x y z
N MET A 1 23.97 34.10 -73.05
CA MET A 1 23.19 33.31 -74.04
C MET A 1 22.90 31.91 -73.46
N ARG A 2 21.69 31.37 -73.70
CA ARG A 2 21.13 30.04 -73.32
C ARG A 2 20.83 29.84 -71.82
N ARG A 3 19.57 30.04 -71.37
CA ARG A 3 18.44 29.07 -71.34
C ARG A 3 18.82 27.67 -70.84
N LYS A 4 18.23 27.25 -69.71
CA LYS A 4 17.15 26.25 -69.69
C LYS A 4 16.50 26.11 -68.29
N GLN A 5 15.17 26.19 -68.31
CA GLN A 5 14.23 25.80 -67.27
C GLN A 5 14.28 24.28 -67.03
N LEU A 6 13.76 23.78 -65.90
CA LEU A 6 12.49 23.02 -65.83
C LEU A 6 12.34 22.25 -64.49
N THR A 7 11.13 22.34 -63.93
CA THR A 7 10.34 21.28 -63.23
C THR A 7 10.96 20.64 -61.98
N GLY A 8 10.36 20.72 -60.80
CA GLY A 8 8.95 20.51 -60.48
C GLY A 8 8.80 19.10 -59.92
N TRP A 9 8.27 18.97 -58.69
CA TRP A 9 7.11 18.14 -58.33
C TRP A 9 6.96 18.02 -56.81
N ALA A 10 5.71 18.18 -56.40
CA ALA A 10 5.22 18.13 -55.04
C ALA A 10 5.43 16.74 -54.42
N SER A 11 5.84 16.69 -53.15
CA SER A 11 5.73 15.49 -52.33
C SER A 11 4.46 15.56 -51.47
N PRO A 12 3.70 14.46 -51.37
CA PRO A 12 2.36 14.45 -50.83
C PRO A 12 2.37 14.50 -49.29
N LEU A 13 1.37 15.20 -48.75
CA LEU A 13 0.97 15.16 -47.35
C LEU A 13 0.71 13.70 -46.93
N ALA A 14 1.58 13.15 -46.11
CA ALA A 14 1.35 11.87 -45.42
C ALA A 14 0.29 12.08 -44.33
N ALA A 15 -0.87 11.47 -44.51
CA ALA A 15 -1.94 11.43 -43.52
C ALA A 15 -1.50 10.62 -42.30
N LEU A 16 -1.39 11.26 -41.14
CA LEU A 16 -1.07 10.64 -39.86
C LEU A 16 -2.35 10.09 -39.23
N VAL A 17 -2.52 8.76 -39.28
CA VAL A 17 -3.60 8.06 -38.59
C VAL A 17 -3.23 7.95 -37.11
N ILE A 18 -3.88 8.74 -36.25
CA ILE A 18 -3.69 8.66 -34.80
C ILE A 18 -4.47 7.44 -34.28
N ALA A 19 -3.75 6.34 -34.06
CA ALA A 19 -4.30 5.18 -33.36
C ALA A 19 -4.43 5.52 -31.87
N PHE A 20 -5.66 5.68 -31.38
CA PHE A 20 -5.95 5.75 -29.95
C PHE A 20 -5.72 4.36 -29.34
N ALA A 21 -4.56 4.17 -28.72
CA ALA A 21 -4.33 3.01 -27.86
C ALA A 21 -5.22 3.13 -26.61
N VAL A 22 -6.19 2.24 -26.49
CA VAL A 22 -6.97 2.04 -25.28
C VAL A 22 -6.00 1.55 -24.20
N GLN A 23 -5.62 2.42 -23.27
CA GLN A 23 -4.83 2.04 -22.10
C GLN A 23 -5.79 1.35 -21.12
N THR A 24 -5.70 0.03 -21.06
CA THR A 24 -6.30 -0.74 -19.95
C THR A 24 -5.60 -0.33 -18.66
N PRO A 25 -6.33 0.09 -17.60
CA PRO A 25 -5.72 0.31 -16.29
C PRO A 25 -5.14 -1.00 -15.79
N ALA A 26 -3.85 -1.01 -15.48
CA ALA A 26 -3.24 -2.09 -14.72
C ALA A 26 -3.80 -2.03 -13.31
N SER A 27 -4.61 -3.01 -12.91
CA SER A 27 -4.95 -3.21 -11.51
C SER A 27 -3.65 -3.45 -10.74
N ALA A 28 -3.27 -2.53 -9.85
CA ALA A 28 -2.24 -2.80 -8.86
C ALA A 28 -2.69 -4.01 -8.05
N SER A 29 -1.90 -5.08 -8.03
CA SER A 29 -2.09 -6.12 -7.03
C SER A 29 -1.84 -5.49 -5.68
N MET A 30 -2.73 -5.72 -4.72
CA MET A 30 -2.43 -5.41 -3.33
C MET A 30 -1.38 -6.43 -2.88
N ASP A 31 -0.12 -6.00 -2.86
CA ASP A 31 0.97 -6.84 -2.39
C ASP A 31 0.69 -7.19 -0.93
N THR A 32 0.42 -8.48 -0.70
CA THR A 32 0.28 -9.04 0.64
C THR A 32 1.67 -9.42 1.11
N ASP A 33 2.13 -8.79 2.18
CA ASP A 33 3.42 -9.09 2.78
C ASP A 33 3.25 -9.95 4.04
N VAL A 34 4.19 -10.86 4.27
CA VAL A 34 4.25 -11.67 5.49
C VAL A 34 5.59 -11.42 6.16
N VAL A 35 5.56 -10.90 7.38
CA VAL A 35 6.77 -10.46 8.09
C VAL A 35 6.81 -11.05 9.49
N SER A 36 7.96 -11.59 9.88
CA SER A 36 8.23 -12.01 11.25
C SER A 36 8.92 -10.90 12.04
N GLY A 37 8.62 -10.80 13.33
CA GLY A 37 9.19 -9.79 14.22
C GLY A 37 8.77 -9.99 15.67
N GLU A 38 9.00 -8.96 16.48
CA GLU A 38 8.63 -8.91 17.89
C GLU A 38 7.70 -7.72 18.15
N ILE A 39 6.63 -7.92 18.91
CA ILE A 39 5.73 -6.83 19.31
C ILE A 39 6.49 -5.83 20.19
N ARG A 40 6.42 -4.55 19.85
CA ARG A 40 7.09 -3.46 20.59
C ARG A 40 6.12 -2.69 21.45
N PHE A 41 5.11 -2.10 20.83
CA PHE A 41 4.10 -1.33 21.54
C PHE A 41 2.82 -1.25 20.71
N TYR A 42 1.78 -0.73 21.35
CA TYR A 42 0.45 -0.56 20.81
C TYR A 42 -0.08 0.80 21.24
N GLU A 43 -0.76 1.50 20.33
CA GLU A 43 -1.34 2.82 20.59
C GLU A 43 -2.73 2.93 19.95
N CYS A 44 -3.65 3.61 20.64
CA CYS A 44 -4.96 3.95 20.10
C CYS A 44 -5.20 5.45 20.20
N GLY A 45 -5.67 6.01 19.10
CA GLY A 45 -6.32 7.31 19.01
C GLY A 45 -7.60 7.14 18.19
N ASP A 46 -7.67 7.78 17.04
CA ASP A 46 -8.78 7.61 16.08
C ASP A 46 -8.78 6.21 15.46
N ASN A 47 -7.58 5.63 15.28
CA ASN A 47 -7.38 4.22 14.97
C ASN A 47 -6.43 3.59 15.97
N CYS A 48 -6.41 2.27 16.03
CA CYS A 48 -5.48 1.51 16.84
C CYS A 48 -4.38 0.90 15.97
N TYR A 49 -3.13 1.02 16.43
CA TYR A 49 -1.94 0.62 15.70
C TYR A 49 -1.09 -0.31 16.54
N LEU A 50 -0.46 -1.28 15.88
CA LEU A 50 0.54 -2.15 16.45
C LEU A 50 1.87 -1.87 15.78
N THR A 51 2.93 -1.81 16.59
CA THR A 51 4.32 -1.72 16.09
C THR A 51 5.05 -3.01 16.41
N ILE A 52 5.70 -3.58 15.39
CA ILE A 52 6.63 -4.70 15.53
C ILE A 52 8.04 -4.27 15.15
N LEU A 53 9.06 -4.90 15.73
CA LEU A 53 10.42 -4.86 15.23
C LEU A 53 10.61 -6.10 14.34
N SER A 54 10.79 -5.91 13.04
CA SER A 54 11.00 -7.00 12.09
C SER A 54 12.32 -7.72 12.37
N ALA A 55 12.46 -8.93 11.83
CA ALA A 55 13.71 -9.69 11.90
C ALA A 55 14.91 -8.95 11.27
N ASP A 56 14.67 -8.05 10.34
CA ASP A 56 15.69 -7.20 9.70
C ASP A 56 16.04 -5.95 10.52
N GLY A 57 15.38 -5.75 11.67
CA GLY A 57 15.61 -4.64 12.59
C GLY A 57 14.87 -3.34 12.22
N GLU A 58 13.85 -3.42 11.37
CA GLU A 58 12.99 -2.29 11.00
C GLU A 58 11.75 -2.26 11.90
N GLU A 59 11.37 -1.07 12.38
CA GLU A 59 10.08 -0.89 13.04
C GLU A 59 8.97 -0.74 12.01
N LEU A 60 8.02 -1.67 12.03
CA LEU A 60 6.85 -1.66 11.16
C LEU A 60 5.62 -1.35 12.00
N THR A 61 4.90 -0.31 11.60
CA THR A 61 3.64 0.10 12.24
C THR A 61 2.50 -0.06 11.25
N GLY A 62 1.44 -0.72 11.70
CA GLY A 62 0.23 -0.91 10.91
C GLY A 62 -1.03 -0.81 11.76
N LEU A 63 -2.17 -0.60 11.09
CA LEU A 63 -3.50 -0.72 11.72
C LEU A 63 -3.63 -2.11 12.35
N CYS A 64 -4.12 -2.16 13.59
CA CYS A 64 -4.37 -3.43 14.28
C CYS A 64 -5.73 -3.98 13.84
N ALA A 65 -5.72 -4.73 12.73
CA ALA A 65 -6.93 -5.27 12.08
C ALA A 65 -7.14 -6.78 12.28
N ALA A 66 -6.18 -7.48 12.88
CA ALA A 66 -6.26 -8.90 13.16
C ALA A 66 -7.33 -9.21 14.23
N PRO A 67 -7.88 -10.44 14.27
CA PRO A 67 -8.90 -10.82 15.26
C PRO A 67 -8.50 -10.55 16.72
N GLU A 68 -7.22 -10.72 17.05
CA GLU A 68 -6.70 -10.48 18.40
C GLU A 68 -6.70 -9.00 18.78
N CYS A 69 -6.60 -8.11 17.79
CA CYS A 69 -6.71 -6.67 17.99
C CYS A 69 -8.11 -6.27 18.44
N GLN A 70 -9.17 -7.04 18.11
CA GLN A 70 -10.53 -6.66 18.49
C GLN A 70 -10.66 -6.40 20.00
N ALA A 71 -10.16 -7.35 20.81
CA ALA A 71 -10.20 -7.21 22.26
C ALA A 71 -9.31 -6.06 22.76
N TRP A 72 -8.22 -5.74 22.06
CA TRP A 72 -7.32 -4.64 22.44
C TRP A 72 -7.95 -3.28 22.07
N ASN A 73 -8.57 -3.20 20.91
CA ASN A 73 -9.24 -2.01 20.38
C ASN A 73 -10.44 -1.65 21.27
N GLU A 74 -11.24 -2.64 21.70
CA GLU A 74 -12.41 -2.43 22.56
C GLU A 74 -12.09 -1.74 23.89
N VAL A 75 -10.91 -1.99 24.46
CA VAL A 75 -10.45 -1.36 25.72
C VAL A 75 -9.34 -0.33 25.50
N ALA A 76 -9.03 -0.02 24.24
CA ALA A 76 -7.91 0.84 23.84
C ALA A 76 -6.56 0.46 24.48
N GLU A 77 -6.35 -0.82 24.78
CA GLU A 77 -5.15 -1.32 25.47
C GLU A 77 -4.81 -2.76 25.07
N MET A 78 -3.56 -2.99 24.67
CA MET A 78 -2.99 -4.33 24.48
C MET A 78 -2.41 -4.84 25.81
N PRO A 79 -2.73 -6.08 26.25
CA PRO A 79 -2.15 -6.64 27.47
C PRO A 79 -0.61 -6.67 27.43
N ALA A 80 0.04 -6.13 28.46
CA ALA A 80 1.50 -5.99 28.54
C ALA A 80 2.30 -7.29 28.28
N ARG A 81 1.69 -8.46 28.54
CA ARG A 81 2.29 -9.77 28.25
C ARG A 81 2.65 -9.98 26.76
N PHE A 82 2.05 -9.23 25.85
CA PHE A 82 2.30 -9.33 24.41
C PHE A 82 3.55 -8.55 23.97
N VAL A 83 4.02 -7.58 24.76
CA VAL A 83 5.27 -6.86 24.46
C VAL A 83 6.46 -7.83 24.50
N GLY A 84 7.31 -7.77 23.48
CA GLY A 84 8.46 -8.66 23.27
C GLY A 84 8.09 -10.05 22.77
N ARG A 85 6.81 -10.30 22.46
CA ARG A 85 6.37 -11.62 21.96
C ARG A 85 6.68 -11.73 20.47
N ALA A 86 7.29 -12.84 20.08
CA ALA A 86 7.56 -13.16 18.68
C ALA A 86 6.26 -13.40 17.93
N VAL A 87 6.16 -12.81 16.74
CA VAL A 87 4.99 -12.90 15.88
C VAL A 87 5.38 -12.98 14.41
N THR A 88 4.50 -13.59 13.64
CA THR A 88 4.45 -13.43 12.19
C THR A 88 3.15 -12.73 11.82
N VAL A 89 3.26 -11.59 11.15
CA VAL A 89 2.11 -10.76 10.73
C VAL A 89 1.88 -10.86 9.22
N THR A 90 0.61 -10.80 8.81
CA THR A 90 0.22 -10.55 7.42
C THR A 90 -0.16 -9.09 7.28
N ILE A 91 0.44 -8.41 6.31
CA ILE A 91 0.25 -6.99 6.02
C ILE A 91 -0.54 -6.86 4.73
N GLU A 92 -1.65 -6.13 4.80
CA GLU A 92 -2.46 -5.72 3.65
C GLU A 92 -2.76 -4.22 3.78
N MET A 93 -3.39 -3.61 2.77
CA MET A 93 -3.87 -2.24 2.88
C MET A 93 -5.24 -2.21 3.57
N GLY A 94 -5.41 -1.34 4.57
CA GLY A 94 -6.68 -1.11 5.27
C GLY A 94 -7.06 0.36 5.28
N GLU A 95 -8.35 0.66 5.49
CA GLU A 95 -8.85 2.03 5.56
C GLU A 95 -8.48 2.67 6.90
N GLN A 96 -7.84 3.84 6.85
CA GLN A 96 -7.61 4.69 8.02
C GLN A 96 -8.73 5.73 8.11
N THR A 97 -9.31 5.92 9.30
CA THR A 97 -10.38 6.91 9.52
C THR A 97 -9.97 8.06 10.45
N ASP A 98 -10.59 9.23 10.31
CA ASP A 98 -10.50 10.29 11.31
C ASP A 98 -11.42 10.04 12.53
N ALA A 99 -11.42 10.95 13.51
CA ALA A 99 -12.24 10.88 14.72
C ALA A 99 -13.75 10.87 14.44
N GLU A 100 -14.17 11.44 13.31
CA GLU A 100 -15.55 11.48 12.83
C GLU A 100 -15.92 10.23 12.00
N GLY A 101 -14.97 9.33 11.75
CA GLY A 101 -15.15 8.10 10.99
C GLY A 101 -15.06 8.26 9.47
N ASN A 102 -14.56 9.39 8.96
CA ASN A 102 -14.32 9.57 7.53
C ASN A 102 -13.04 8.87 7.11
N VAL A 103 -13.08 8.14 6.00
CA VAL A 103 -11.89 7.48 5.42
C VAL A 103 -10.92 8.54 4.89
N MET A 104 -9.68 8.50 5.40
CA MET A 104 -8.59 9.39 5.00
C MET A 104 -7.70 8.79 3.91
N GLY A 105 -7.74 7.46 3.74
CA GLY A 105 -6.97 6.74 2.74
C GLY A 105 -6.66 5.31 3.18
N GLU A 106 -5.81 4.65 2.39
CA GLU A 106 -5.30 3.31 2.71
C GLU A 106 -3.98 3.41 3.50
N PHE A 107 -3.81 2.54 4.49
CA PHE A 107 -2.62 2.43 5.34
C PHE A 107 -2.27 0.95 5.57
N PRO A 108 -0.99 0.58 5.79
CA PRO A 108 -0.64 -0.80 6.13
C PRO A 108 -1.43 -1.29 7.35
N ALA A 109 -1.98 -2.50 7.25
CA ALA A 109 -2.81 -3.11 8.26
C ALA A 109 -2.34 -4.53 8.54
N PHE A 110 -2.17 -4.87 9.81
CA PHE A 110 -1.87 -6.23 10.23
C PHE A 110 -3.18 -7.01 10.31
N THR A 111 -3.54 -7.70 9.22
CA THR A 111 -4.81 -8.44 9.07
C THR A 111 -4.78 -9.82 9.72
N ARG A 112 -3.58 -10.34 10.01
CA ARG A 112 -3.36 -11.57 10.77
C ARG A 112 -2.13 -11.45 11.64
N ILE A 113 -2.21 -11.97 12.86
CA ILE A 113 -1.09 -12.11 13.78
C ILE A 113 -1.01 -13.59 14.19
N SER A 114 0.12 -14.23 13.97
CA SER A 114 0.44 -15.55 14.53
C SER A 114 1.48 -15.36 15.63
N PHE A 115 1.21 -15.88 16.83
CA PHE A 115 2.19 -15.88 17.91
C PHE A 115 3.11 -17.09 17.80
N ASP A 116 4.40 -16.84 17.65
CA ASP A 116 5.40 -17.89 17.54
C ASP A 116 5.76 -18.36 18.97
N ASN A 117 5.62 -19.67 19.23
CA ASN A 117 5.85 -20.28 20.55
C ASN A 117 7.33 -20.54 20.83
#